data_AF-A0A202DMT1-F1
#
_entry.id   AF-A0A202DMT1-F1
#
_cell.length_a   1.000
_cell.length_b   1.000
_cell.length_c   1.000
_cell.angle_alpha   90.00
_cell.angle_beta   90.00
_cell.angle_gamma   90.00
#
_symmetry.space_group_name_H-M   'P 1'
#
loop_
_entity.id
_entity.type
_entity.pdbx_description
1 polymer ?
#
loop_
_entity_poly.entity_id
_entity_poly.type
_entity_poly.pdbx_seq_one_letter_code
_entity_poly.pdbx_strand_id
1 'polypeptide(L)'
;MLQSLTNYFQYNIQGLINFGAGSLSLSVGLLVLLNDFKSKLHRSFFLISLTGSIWLLTYSMIYMVQDTAHAYFWLGVGYLTGVSFISPSVYLFSVRWTHQRIKPWLIPFSYITGLILGLTMFLFTEEICGFRPHSWGRLNSYGETLFSRIYLVFFITHFFSFASMAFWYIFQAWRKAASPNDKIQY
;
A
#
# COMPACT_ATOMS: atom_id res chain seq x y z
N MET A 1 -5.30 32.43 3.90
CA MET A 1 -5.46 30.96 3.93
C MET A 1 -5.79 30.38 2.54
N LEU A 2 -6.74 30.92 1.78
CA LEU A 2 -7.01 30.44 0.41
C LEU A 2 -5.84 30.69 -0.57
N GLN A 3 -5.24 31.89 -0.56
CA GLN A 3 -4.07 32.19 -1.40
C GLN A 3 -2.82 31.34 -1.08
N SER A 4 -2.65 30.92 0.18
CA SER A 4 -1.53 30.04 0.56
C SER A 4 -1.73 28.61 0.07
N LEU A 5 -2.98 28.14 -0.05
CA LEU A 5 -3.29 26.82 -0.61
C LEU A 5 -3.12 26.77 -2.12
N THR A 6 -3.48 27.84 -2.84
CA THR A 6 -3.30 27.93 -4.30
C THR A 6 -1.83 28.01 -4.71
N ASN A 7 -0.95 28.49 -3.84
CA ASN A 7 0.48 28.49 -4.07
C ASN A 7 1.13 27.13 -3.74
N TYR A 8 0.43 26.27 -3.00
CA TYR A 8 0.95 24.97 -2.56
C TYR A 8 0.57 23.84 -3.53
N PHE A 9 -0.69 23.85 -3.98
CA PHE A 9 -1.20 22.84 -4.91
C PHE A 9 -1.33 23.38 -6.33
N GLN A 10 -1.11 22.51 -7.30
CA GLN A 10 -1.41 22.69 -8.71
C GLN A 10 -2.47 21.68 -9.14
N TYR A 11 -3.32 22.09 -10.08
CA TYR A 11 -4.29 21.18 -10.67
C TYR A 11 -3.56 20.03 -11.39
N ASN A 12 -3.92 18.80 -11.05
CA ASN A 12 -3.43 17.61 -11.73
C ASN A 12 -4.53 16.54 -11.79
N ILE A 13 -4.93 16.15 -13.00
CA ILE A 13 -5.99 15.16 -13.21
C ILE A 13 -5.66 13.78 -12.63
N GLN A 14 -4.41 13.33 -12.72
CA GLN A 14 -3.96 12.07 -12.13
C GLN A 14 -4.05 12.13 -10.61
N GLY A 15 -3.70 13.28 -10.02
CA GLY A 15 -3.89 13.56 -8.60
C GLY A 15 -5.35 13.38 -8.17
N LEU A 16 -6.29 13.97 -8.91
CA LEU A 16 -7.73 13.85 -8.61
C LEU A 16 -8.28 12.43 -8.76
N ILE A 17 -7.83 11.69 -9.80
CA ILE A 17 -8.21 10.29 -9.99
C ILE A 17 -7.74 9.45 -8.80
N ASN A 18 -6.47 9.62 -8.39
CA ASN A 18 -5.92 8.91 -7.24
C ASN A 18 -6.64 9.30 -5.94
N PHE A 19 -7.01 10.57 -5.78
CA PHE A 19 -7.80 11.02 -4.62
C PHE A 19 -9.13 10.29 -4.56
N GLY A 20 -9.89 10.31 -5.66
CA GLY A 20 -11.19 9.64 -5.75
C GLY A 20 -11.10 8.13 -5.51
N ALA A 21 -10.13 7.46 -6.15
CA ALA A 21 -9.92 6.02 -5.97
C ALA A 21 -9.54 5.67 -4.52
N GLY A 22 -8.66 6.47 -3.89
CA GLY A 22 -8.29 6.31 -2.48
C GLY A 22 -9.47 6.52 -1.53
N SER A 23 -10.25 7.59 -1.73
CA SER A 23 -11.45 7.85 -0.93
C SER A 23 -12.49 6.73 -1.06
N LEU A 24 -12.77 6.28 -2.28
CA LEU A 24 -13.73 5.19 -2.53
C LEU A 24 -13.28 3.87 -1.90
N SER A 25 -11.99 3.51 -2.06
CA SER A 25 -11.42 2.32 -1.43
C SER A 25 -11.58 2.37 0.09
N LEU A 26 -11.29 3.52 0.73
CA LEU A 26 -11.45 3.69 2.17
C LEU A 26 -12.91 3.56 2.60
N SER A 27 -13.83 4.20 1.86
CA SER A 27 -15.26 4.12 2.13
C SER A 27 -15.78 2.67 2.06
N VAL A 28 -15.40 1.91 1.03
CA VAL A 28 -15.79 0.50 0.90
C VAL A 28 -15.22 -0.34 2.05
N GLY A 29 -13.93 -0.17 2.36
CA GLY A 29 -13.31 -0.84 3.50
C GLY A 29 -14.03 -0.54 4.82
N LEU A 30 -14.41 0.73 5.04
CA LEU A 30 -15.11 1.17 6.24
C LEU A 30 -16.52 0.57 6.32
N LEU A 31 -17.27 0.55 5.21
CA LEU A 31 -18.59 -0.08 5.16
C LEU A 31 -18.52 -1.57 5.50
N VAL A 32 -17.54 -2.30 4.94
CA VAL A 32 -17.32 -3.73 5.26
C VAL A 32 -16.97 -3.91 6.74
N LEU A 33 -16.12 -3.04 7.31
CA LEU A 33 -15.79 -3.08 8.73
C LEU A 33 -17.02 -2.83 9.62
N LEU A 34 -17.83 -1.83 9.29
CA LEU A 34 -19.02 -1.45 10.05
C LEU A 34 -20.11 -2.53 9.99
N ASN A 35 -20.16 -3.32 8.90
CA ASN A 35 -21.10 -4.44 8.78
C ASN A 35 -20.86 -5.53 9.84
N ASP A 36 -19.60 -5.81 10.19
CA ASP A 36 -19.26 -6.66 11.35
C ASP A 36 -17.83 -6.37 11.85
N PHE A 37 -17.74 -5.58 12.92
CA PHE A 37 -16.46 -5.18 13.51
C PHE A 37 -15.76 -6.34 14.25
N LYS A 38 -16.50 -7.38 14.64
CA LYS A 38 -15.94 -8.54 15.37
C LYS A 38 -15.28 -9.51 14.40
N SER A 39 -15.81 -9.62 13.16
CA SER A 39 -15.25 -10.44 12.10
C SER A 39 -13.76 -10.14 11.88
N LYS A 40 -12.92 -11.18 12.01
CA LYS A 40 -11.50 -11.08 11.68
C LYS A 40 -11.30 -10.82 10.18
N LEU A 41 -12.17 -11.36 9.34
CA LEU A 41 -12.09 -11.22 7.88
C LEU A 41 -12.35 -9.76 7.47
N HIS A 42 -13.40 -9.13 8.01
CA HIS A 42 -13.74 -7.73 7.70
C HIS A 42 -12.63 -6.78 8.15
N ARG A 43 -12.08 -6.99 9.36
CA ARG A 43 -10.93 -6.21 9.84
C ARG A 43 -9.69 -6.32 8.94
N SER A 44 -9.41 -7.51 8.40
CA SER A 44 -8.29 -7.66 7.44
C SER A 44 -8.58 -7.03 6.09
N PHE A 45 -9.83 -7.10 5.62
CA PHE A 45 -10.23 -6.43 4.38
C PHE A 45 -10.13 -4.90 4.51
N PHE A 46 -10.59 -4.35 5.63
CA PHE A 46 -10.42 -2.94 5.96
C PHE A 46 -8.95 -2.54 5.96
N LEU A 47 -8.05 -3.38 6.46
CA LEU A 47 -6.61 -3.08 6.50
C LEU A 47 -5.98 -3.01 5.09
N ILE A 48 -6.40 -3.88 4.15
CA ILE A 48 -6.03 -3.72 2.73
C ILE A 48 -6.53 -2.39 2.20
N SER A 49 -7.82 -2.11 2.44
CA SER A 49 -8.47 -0.89 1.94
C SER A 49 -7.77 0.36 2.49
N LEU A 50 -7.44 0.37 3.79
CA LEU A 50 -6.75 1.46 4.47
C LEU A 50 -5.36 1.70 3.89
N THR A 51 -4.52 0.65 3.79
CA THR A 51 -3.15 0.76 3.28
C THR A 51 -3.12 1.18 1.80
N GLY A 52 -4.01 0.62 0.98
CA GLY A 52 -4.18 1.05 -0.41
C GLY A 52 -4.69 2.48 -0.54
N SER A 53 -5.62 2.91 0.31
CA SER A 53 -6.14 4.29 0.30
C SER A 53 -5.09 5.30 0.71
N ILE A 54 -4.30 5.00 1.75
CA ILE A 54 -3.17 5.84 2.16
C ILE A 54 -2.17 5.98 1.01
N TRP A 55 -1.84 4.90 0.31
CA TRP A 55 -0.97 4.96 -0.86
C TRP A 55 -1.53 5.88 -1.95
N LEU A 56 -2.80 5.70 -2.33
CA LEU A 56 -3.42 6.51 -3.37
C LEU A 56 -3.56 7.98 -2.97
N LEU A 57 -3.96 8.27 -1.74
CA LEU A 57 -4.11 9.64 -1.23
C LEU A 57 -2.76 10.36 -1.12
N THR A 58 -1.70 9.68 -0.67
CA THR A 58 -0.36 10.28 -0.63
C THR A 58 0.19 10.53 -2.03
N TYR A 59 -0.02 9.63 -2.98
CA TYR A 59 0.36 9.87 -4.38
C TYR A 59 -0.48 10.96 -5.03
N SER A 60 -1.75 11.09 -4.67
CA SER A 60 -2.57 12.23 -5.07
C SER A 60 -1.91 13.54 -4.66
N MET A 61 -1.45 13.65 -3.40
CA MET A 61 -0.71 14.81 -2.92
C MET A 61 0.59 15.03 -3.70
N ILE A 62 1.39 13.99 -3.96
CA ILE A 62 2.63 14.07 -4.76
C ILE A 62 2.37 14.70 -6.13
N TYR A 63 1.28 14.32 -6.81
CA TYR A 63 0.93 14.88 -8.12
C TYR A 63 0.46 16.33 -8.05
N MET A 64 -0.17 16.73 -6.95
CA MET A 64 -0.74 18.06 -6.78
C MET A 64 0.23 19.06 -6.15
N VAL A 65 1.27 18.65 -5.42
CA VAL A 65 2.21 19.62 -4.82
C VAL A 65 3.13 20.26 -5.88
N GLN A 66 3.33 21.57 -5.77
CA GLN A 66 4.23 22.30 -6.67
C GLN A 66 5.70 22.11 -6.30
N ASP A 67 6.00 22.08 -5.00
CA ASP A 67 7.37 21.98 -4.50
C ASP A 67 7.86 20.52 -4.39
N THR A 68 9.14 20.29 -4.70
CA THR A 68 9.74 18.96 -4.71
C THR A 68 9.98 18.44 -3.29
N ALA A 69 10.33 19.30 -2.33
CA ALA A 69 10.55 18.87 -0.95
C ALA A 69 9.25 18.33 -0.33
N HIS A 70 8.11 18.99 -0.60
CA HIS A 70 6.81 18.48 -0.20
C HIS A 70 6.44 17.15 -0.89
N ALA A 71 6.87 16.94 -2.13
CA ALA A 71 6.65 15.67 -2.82
C ALA A 71 7.41 14.52 -2.12
N TYR A 72 8.67 14.76 -1.70
CA TYR A 72 9.41 13.79 -0.90
C TYR A 72 8.75 13.52 0.44
N PHE A 73 8.28 14.56 1.14
CA PHE A 73 7.53 14.38 2.38
C PHE A 73 6.33 13.44 2.22
N TRP A 74 5.48 13.70 1.22
CA TRP A 74 4.31 12.85 0.95
C TRP A 74 4.68 11.43 0.52
N LEU A 75 5.77 11.27 -0.23
CA LEU A 75 6.31 9.96 -0.61
C LEU A 75 6.77 9.17 0.63
N GLY A 76 7.54 9.80 1.51
CA GLY A 76 7.97 9.20 2.77
C GLY A 76 6.77 8.79 3.64
N VAL A 77 5.79 9.67 3.81
CA VAL A 77 4.56 9.38 4.58
C VAL A 77 3.81 8.19 3.98
N GLY A 78 3.67 8.14 2.65
CA GLY A 78 3.01 7.03 1.95
C GLY A 78 3.67 5.69 2.20
N TYR A 79 5.00 5.63 2.20
CA TYR A 79 5.74 4.39 2.49
C TYR A 79 5.75 4.01 3.97
N LEU A 80 5.81 5.01 4.87
CA LEU A 80 5.76 4.79 6.31
C LEU A 80 4.42 4.24 6.77
N THR A 81 3.31 4.66 6.16
CA THR A 81 1.95 4.40 6.67
C THR A 81 1.10 3.48 5.80
N GLY A 82 1.44 3.31 4.52
CA GLY A 82 0.63 2.54 3.57
C GLY A 82 1.43 1.49 2.81
N VAL A 83 2.31 1.93 1.90
CA VAL A 83 2.89 1.08 0.84
C VAL A 83 3.57 -0.18 1.38
N SER A 84 4.40 -0.03 2.42
CA SER A 84 5.16 -1.15 3.02
C SER A 84 4.28 -2.19 3.73
N PHE A 85 3.01 -1.86 3.99
CA PHE A 85 2.03 -2.72 4.66
C PHE A 85 1.00 -3.35 3.71
N ILE A 86 1.01 -3.01 2.41
CA ILE A 86 0.05 -3.57 1.44
C ILE A 86 0.18 -5.09 1.38
N SER A 87 1.36 -5.64 1.09
CA SER A 87 1.50 -7.09 0.95
C SER A 87 1.33 -7.87 2.27
N PRO A 88 1.78 -7.39 3.46
CA PRO A 88 1.35 -7.95 4.75
C PRO A 88 -0.17 -8.00 4.96
N SER A 89 -0.89 -6.95 4.54
CA SER A 89 -2.34 -6.85 4.68
C SER A 89 -3.05 -7.83 3.75
N VAL A 90 -2.61 -7.93 2.50
CA VAL A 90 -3.11 -8.90 1.52
C VAL A 90 -2.86 -10.33 1.99
N TYR A 91 -1.67 -10.63 2.51
CA TYR A 91 -1.36 -11.92 3.11
C TYR A 91 -2.30 -12.26 4.28
N LEU A 92 -2.46 -11.34 5.23
CA LEU A 92 -3.32 -11.55 6.40
C LEU A 92 -4.77 -11.82 5.99
N PHE A 93 -5.30 -11.03 5.05
CA PHE A 93 -6.63 -11.23 4.50
C PHE A 93 -6.76 -12.59 3.82
N SER A 94 -5.82 -12.95 2.94
CA SER A 94 -5.85 -14.20 2.18
C SER A 94 -5.89 -15.42 3.10
N VAL A 95 -5.09 -15.45 4.16
CA VAL A 95 -5.11 -16.56 5.12
C VAL A 95 -6.44 -16.62 5.90
N ARG A 96 -7.00 -15.46 6.27
CA ARG A 96 -8.31 -15.40 6.97
C ARG A 96 -9.47 -15.79 6.06
N TRP A 97 -9.44 -15.37 4.80
CA TRP A 97 -10.47 -15.65 3.80
C TRP A 97 -10.49 -17.14 3.41
N THR A 98 -9.32 -17.75 3.28
CA THR A 98 -9.17 -19.17 2.95
C THR A 98 -9.27 -20.10 4.16
N HIS A 99 -9.49 -19.57 5.37
CA HIS A 99 -9.54 -20.30 6.64
C HIS A 99 -8.30 -21.18 6.91
N GLN A 100 -7.14 -20.81 6.36
CA GLN A 100 -5.91 -21.57 6.51
C GLN A 100 -5.22 -21.27 7.84
N ARG A 101 -4.37 -22.21 8.31
CA ARG A 101 -3.67 -22.05 9.59
C ARG A 101 -2.61 -20.96 9.48
N ILE A 102 -2.79 -19.89 10.24
CA ILE A 102 -1.82 -18.81 10.38
C ILE A 102 -0.61 -19.30 11.20
N LYS A 103 0.61 -19.06 10.73
CA LYS A 103 1.81 -19.11 11.58
C LYS A 103 1.87 -17.83 12.42
N PRO A 104 1.73 -17.89 13.76
CA PRO A 104 1.49 -16.70 14.59
C PRO A 104 2.63 -15.69 14.55
N TRP A 105 3.86 -16.13 14.30
CA TRP A 105 5.03 -15.26 14.21
C TRP A 105 5.15 -14.50 12.88
N LEU A 106 4.55 -15.01 11.78
CA LEU A 106 4.69 -14.39 10.45
C LEU A 106 3.96 -13.05 10.34
N ILE A 107 2.85 -12.87 11.06
CA ILE A 107 2.10 -11.60 11.06
C ILE A 107 2.94 -10.49 11.71
N PRO A 108 3.32 -10.55 13.00
CA PRO A 108 4.11 -9.47 13.60
C PRO A 108 5.44 -9.27 12.85
N PHE A 109 6.09 -10.36 12.39
CA PHE A 109 7.29 -10.24 11.56
C PHE A 109 7.06 -9.39 10.30
N SER A 110 5.98 -9.65 9.54
CA SER A 110 5.69 -8.91 8.30
C SER A 110 5.39 -7.44 8.53
N TYR A 111 4.70 -7.08 9.61
CA TYR A 111 4.44 -5.69 9.94
C TYR A 111 5.69 -4.99 10.50
N ILE A 112 6.54 -5.68 11.27
CA ILE A 112 7.80 -5.11 11.76
C ILE A 112 8.77 -4.85 10.60
N THR A 113 8.94 -5.79 9.67
CA THR A 113 9.78 -5.56 8.48
C THR A 113 9.21 -4.46 7.59
N GLY A 114 7.88 -4.41 7.43
CA GLY A 114 7.20 -3.32 6.73
C GLY A 114 7.43 -1.96 7.40
N LEU A 115 7.39 -1.88 8.73
CA LEU A 115 7.67 -0.66 9.49
C LEU A 115 9.12 -0.20 9.32
N ILE A 116 10.10 -1.12 9.37
CA ILE A 116 11.52 -0.80 9.15
C ILE A 116 11.74 -0.24 7.74
N LEU A 117 11.12 -0.86 6.72
CA LEU A 117 11.20 -0.39 5.34
C LEU A 117 10.50 0.97 5.15
N GLY A 118 9.34 1.16 5.78
CA GLY A 118 8.61 2.42 5.75
C GLY A 118 9.37 3.55 6.45
N LEU A 119 9.96 3.28 7.62
CA LEU A 119 10.76 4.24 8.37
C LEU A 119 12.05 4.61 7.63
N THR A 120 12.74 3.62 7.06
CA THR A 120 13.92 3.86 6.22
C THR A 120 13.57 4.77 5.04
N MET A 121 12.44 4.50 4.36
CA MET A 121 11.99 5.36 3.25
C MET A 121 11.64 6.77 3.71
N PHE A 122 11.00 6.92 4.86
CA PHE A 122 10.61 8.23 5.39
C PHE A 122 11.81 9.09 5.81
N LEU A 123 12.83 8.47 6.43
CA LEU A 123 14.01 9.18 6.90
C LEU A 123 15.01 9.51 5.79
N PHE A 124 15.05 8.69 4.74
CA PHE A 124 16.03 8.78 3.65
C PHE A 124 15.37 8.88 2.27
N THR A 125 14.26 9.61 2.17
CA THR A 125 13.46 9.64 0.93
C THR A 125 14.27 10.18 -0.24
N GLU A 126 15.07 11.22 -0.03
CA GLU A 126 15.85 11.89 -1.08
C GLU A 126 17.06 11.05 -1.54
N GLU A 127 17.62 10.22 -0.64
CA GLU A 127 18.73 9.33 -0.94
C GLU A 127 18.27 8.06 -1.67
N ILE A 128 17.04 7.62 -1.41
CA ILE A 128 16.45 6.41 -1.99
C ILE A 128 15.72 6.72 -3.30
N CYS A 129 15.09 7.89 -3.44
CA CYS A 129 14.24 8.22 -4.58
C CYS A 129 14.55 9.59 -5.16
N GLY A 130 14.29 9.72 -6.46
CA GLY A 130 14.18 10.98 -7.19
C GLY A 130 12.80 11.11 -7.84
N PHE A 131 12.53 12.25 -8.48
CA PHE A 131 11.34 12.45 -9.30
C PHE A 131 11.70 12.65 -10.76
N ARG A 132 11.01 11.93 -11.65
CA ARG A 132 11.07 12.14 -13.10
C ARG A 132 9.85 12.94 -13.54
N PRO A 133 10.04 14.04 -14.29
CA PRO A 133 8.92 14.79 -14.84
C PRO A 133 8.27 14.03 -15.99
N HIS A 134 6.94 14.00 -16.00
CA HIS A 134 6.11 13.50 -17.09
C HIS A 134 5.01 14.53 -17.41
N SER A 135 4.38 14.41 -18.59
CA SER A 135 3.29 15.29 -19.02
C SER A 135 2.08 15.27 -18.08
N TRP A 136 1.89 14.20 -17.32
CA TRP A 136 0.79 13.99 -16.38
C TRP A 136 1.21 14.18 -14.91
N GLY A 137 2.44 14.57 -14.62
CA GLY A 137 2.92 14.84 -13.26
C GLY A 137 4.32 14.31 -12.98
N ARG A 138 4.68 14.22 -11.70
CA ARG A 138 5.97 13.68 -11.25
C ARG A 138 5.81 12.22 -10.87
N LEU A 139 6.65 11.36 -11.43
CA LEU A 139 6.74 9.95 -11.03
C LEU A 139 8.00 9.74 -10.21
N ASN A 140 7.90 9.07 -9.06
CA ASN A 140 9.08 8.70 -8.30
C ASN A 140 9.89 7.63 -9.05
N SER A 141 11.21 7.74 -8.98
CA SER A 141 12.15 6.73 -9.48
C SER A 141 13.17 6.44 -8.40
N TYR A 142 13.53 5.16 -8.22
CA TYR A 142 14.62 4.80 -7.31
C TYR A 142 15.94 5.40 -7.80
N GLY A 143 16.76 5.88 -6.86
CA GLY A 143 18.07 6.43 -7.13
C GLY A 143 19.08 5.36 -7.53
N GLU A 144 20.19 5.77 -8.15
CA GLU A 144 21.25 4.87 -8.60
C GLU A 144 22.29 4.54 -7.51
N THR A 145 22.15 5.13 -6.32
CA THR A 145 23.07 4.90 -5.20
C THR A 145 23.03 3.44 -4.73
N LEU A 146 24.15 2.95 -4.18
CA LEU A 146 24.21 1.60 -3.61
C LEU A 146 23.14 1.41 -2.52
N PHE A 147 22.93 2.43 -1.69
CA PHE A 147 21.91 2.44 -0.63
C PHE A 147 20.49 2.26 -1.18
N SER A 148 20.12 3.03 -2.22
CA SER A 148 18.83 2.90 -2.91
C SER A 148 18.62 1.49 -3.48
N ARG A 149 19.65 0.91 -4.11
CA ARG A 149 19.59 -0.45 -4.68
C ARG A 149 19.38 -1.52 -3.61
N ILE A 150 20.10 -1.41 -2.49
CA ILE A 150 19.94 -2.31 -1.34
C ILE A 150 18.52 -2.19 -0.79
N TYR A 151 18.03 -0.96 -0.58
CA TYR A 151 16.66 -0.71 -0.14
C TYR A 151 15.64 -1.36 -1.07
N LEU A 152 15.79 -1.15 -2.39
CA LEU A 152 14.90 -1.70 -3.40
C LEU A 152 14.85 -3.24 -3.37
N VAL A 153 16.01 -3.90 -3.24
CA VAL A 153 16.06 -5.37 -3.12
C VAL A 153 15.31 -5.86 -1.88
N PHE A 154 15.52 -5.22 -0.72
CA PHE A 154 14.78 -5.58 0.50
C PHE A 154 13.28 -5.32 0.35
N PHE A 155 12.89 -4.18 -0.22
CA PHE A 155 11.49 -3.82 -0.44
C PHE A 155 10.79 -4.80 -1.40
N ILE A 156 11.40 -5.11 -2.55
CA ILE A 156 10.88 -6.09 -3.52
C ILE A 156 10.79 -7.47 -2.88
N THR A 157 11.83 -7.92 -2.18
CA THR A 157 11.83 -9.23 -1.51
C THR A 157 10.71 -9.32 -0.49
N HIS A 158 10.54 -8.29 0.35
CA HIS A 158 9.44 -8.18 1.31
C HIS A 158 8.09 -8.22 0.59
N PHE A 159 7.89 -7.36 -0.40
CA PHE A 159 6.63 -7.25 -1.13
C PHE A 159 6.22 -8.59 -1.77
N PHE A 160 7.10 -9.15 -2.60
CA PHE A 160 6.82 -10.36 -3.36
C PHE A 160 6.78 -11.62 -2.50
N SER A 161 7.49 -11.69 -1.36
CA SER A 161 7.38 -12.83 -0.45
C SER A 161 5.97 -12.94 0.12
N PHE A 162 5.40 -11.85 0.64
CA PHE A 162 4.05 -11.86 1.21
C PHE A 162 2.97 -11.98 0.13
N ALA A 163 3.16 -11.36 -1.04
CA ALA A 163 2.26 -11.53 -2.18
C ALA A 163 2.24 -12.99 -2.68
N SER A 164 3.41 -13.63 -2.80
CA SER A 164 3.51 -15.04 -3.22
C SER A 164 2.88 -15.98 -2.21
N MET A 165 3.08 -15.73 -0.91
CA MET A 165 2.40 -16.50 0.14
C MET A 165 0.87 -16.31 0.09
N ALA A 166 0.39 -15.09 -0.11
CA ALA A 166 -1.04 -14.79 -0.26
C ALA A 166 -1.64 -15.59 -1.42
N PHE A 167 -1.01 -15.50 -2.61
CA PHE A 167 -1.40 -16.25 -3.80
C PHE A 167 -1.37 -17.76 -3.56
N TRP A 168 -0.34 -18.28 -2.91
CA TRP A 168 -0.20 -19.70 -2.60
C TRP A 168 -1.36 -20.22 -1.73
N TYR A 169 -1.79 -19.45 -0.72
CA TYR A 169 -2.93 -19.83 0.11
C TYR A 169 -4.26 -19.83 -0.66
N ILE A 170 -4.48 -18.82 -1.51
CA ILE A 170 -5.65 -18.76 -2.41
C ILE A 170 -5.65 -19.95 -3.36
N PHE A 171 -4.52 -20.23 -4.01
CA PHE A 171 -4.35 -21.35 -4.91
C PHE A 171 -4.59 -22.70 -4.22
N GLN A 172 -4.10 -22.88 -3.00
CA GLN A 172 -4.39 -24.09 -2.21
C GLN A 172 -5.87 -24.25 -1.89
N ALA A 173 -6.56 -23.16 -1.52
CA ALA A 173 -7.99 -23.18 -1.24
C ALA A 173 -8.79 -23.55 -2.49
N TRP A 174 -8.47 -22.91 -3.62
CA TRP A 174 -9.05 -23.21 -4.93
C TRP A 174 -8.84 -24.67 -5.36
N ARG A 175 -7.65 -25.24 -5.12
CA ARG A 175 -7.38 -26.66 -5.43
C ARG A 175 -8.14 -27.65 -4.54
N LYS A 176 -8.45 -27.27 -3.30
CA LYS A 176 -9.16 -28.10 -2.31
C LYS A 176 -10.68 -27.98 -2.38
N ALA A 177 -11.19 -26.97 -3.08
CA ALA A 177 -12.61 -26.75 -3.29
C ALA A 177 -13.29 -27.95 -3.97
N ALA A 178 -14.34 -28.48 -3.35
CA ALA A 178 -14.99 -29.73 -3.74
C ALA A 178 -15.86 -29.58 -5.00
N SER A 179 -16.47 -28.41 -5.19
CA SER A 179 -17.33 -28.12 -6.34
C SER A 179 -16.80 -26.97 -7.20
N PRO A 180 -17.22 -26.87 -8.48
CA PRO A 180 -16.96 -25.68 -9.30
C PRO A 180 -17.49 -24.38 -8.68
N ASN A 181 -18.61 -24.43 -7.95
CA ASN A 181 -19.18 -23.25 -7.30
C ASN A 181 -18.29 -22.76 -6.14
N ASP A 182 -17.69 -23.68 -5.39
CA ASP A 182 -16.73 -23.33 -4.33
C ASP A 182 -15.45 -22.71 -4.90
N LYS A 183 -15.05 -23.13 -6.11
CA LYS A 183 -13.89 -22.55 -6.81
C LYS A 183 -14.10 -21.11 -7.25
N ILE A 184 -15.33 -20.69 -7.54
CA ILE A 184 -15.66 -19.31 -7.93
C ILE A 184 -15.45 -18.33 -6.76
N GLN A 185 -15.40 -18.83 -5.53
CA GLN A 185 -15.19 -18.03 -4.33
C GLN A 185 -13.71 -17.70 -4.06
N TYR A 186 -12.76 -18.14 -4.90
CA TYR A 186 -11.30 -17.96 -4.70
C TYR A 186 -10.62 -17.43 -5.96
#